data_AF-A0A0A9W6Q3-F1
#
_entry.id   AF-A0A0A9W6Q3-F1
#
_cell.length_a   1.000
_cell.length_b   1.000
_cell.length_c   1.000
_cell.angle_alpha   90.00
_cell.angle_beta   90.00
_cell.angle_gamma   90.00
#
_symmetry.space_group_name_H-M   'P 1'
#
loop_
_entity.id
_entity.type
_entity.pdbx_description
1 polymer ?
#
loop_
_entity_poly.entity_id
_entity_poly.type
_entity_poly.pdbx_seq_one_letter_code
_entity_poly.pdbx_strand_id
1 'polypeptide(L)'
;ELHHNTNSEKSTIHSFCQGMQDAIAKTQAAMLLEVQRQYESKERVLHSQLVNLSGVIPVLQAHLVLCHTFSNIATKFQFLDLVYPMIDRLTCISQLSQPIRPLQSSQIKTNYKSEFAQSLEPWIGKPLPPPPNTNAPPQGENPQDAAAQAKKSITKLKSLDDGQFTSHCRTFENQ
;
A
#
# COMPACT_ATOMS: atom_id res chain seq x y z
N GLU A 1 -53.37 -24.95 -4.47
CA GLU A 1 -52.53 -24.35 -3.39
C GLU A 1 -51.09 -24.84 -3.43
N LEU A 2 -50.83 -26.16 -3.33
CA LEU A 2 -49.46 -26.71 -3.34
C LEU A 2 -48.62 -26.27 -4.55
N HIS A 3 -49.18 -26.31 -5.77
CA HIS A 3 -48.46 -25.87 -6.97
C HIS A 3 -48.10 -24.38 -6.95
N HIS A 4 -48.99 -23.53 -6.41
CA HIS A 4 -48.73 -22.11 -6.26
C HIS A 4 -47.61 -21.86 -5.23
N ASN A 5 -47.64 -22.58 -4.11
CA ASN A 5 -46.59 -22.53 -3.10
C ASN A 5 -45.22 -22.97 -3.67
N THR A 6 -45.15 -24.09 -4.38
CA THR A 6 -43.93 -24.56 -5.06
C THR A 6 -43.37 -23.51 -6.02
N ASN A 7 -44.22 -22.86 -6.81
CA ASN A 7 -43.78 -21.85 -7.75
C ASN A 7 -43.29 -20.57 -7.04
N SER A 8 -43.95 -20.17 -5.96
CA SER A 8 -43.53 -19.04 -5.12
C SER A 8 -42.16 -19.30 -4.49
N GLU A 9 -41.93 -20.50 -3.96
CA GLU A 9 -40.65 -20.86 -3.34
C GLU A 9 -39.52 -20.89 -4.36
N LYS A 10 -39.74 -21.53 -5.52
CA LYS A 10 -38.79 -21.50 -6.64
C LYS A 10 -38.44 -20.09 -7.08
N SER A 11 -39.45 -19.22 -7.21
CA SER A 11 -39.25 -17.82 -7.56
C SER A 11 -38.42 -17.09 -6.50
N THR A 12 -38.69 -17.35 -5.22
CA THR A 12 -37.97 -16.72 -4.10
C THR A 12 -36.50 -17.14 -4.07
N ILE A 13 -36.21 -18.44 -4.23
CA ILE A 13 -34.85 -18.95 -4.33
C ILE A 13 -34.13 -18.33 -5.53
N HIS A 14 -34.80 -18.25 -6.69
CA HIS A 14 -34.22 -17.63 -7.88
C HIS A 14 -33.89 -16.16 -7.64
N SER A 15 -34.82 -15.38 -7.08
CA SER A 15 -34.59 -13.98 -6.74
C SER A 15 -33.46 -13.78 -5.73
N PHE A 16 -33.35 -14.65 -4.73
CA PHE A 16 -32.26 -14.62 -3.75
C PHE A 16 -30.90 -14.86 -4.41
N CYS A 17 -30.78 -15.94 -5.19
CA CYS A 17 -29.55 -16.26 -5.91
C CYS A 17 -29.17 -15.17 -6.93
N GLN A 18 -30.16 -14.58 -7.59
CA GLN A 18 -29.93 -13.48 -8.52
C GLN A 18 -29.39 -12.24 -7.79
N GLY A 19 -30.03 -11.82 -6.69
CA GLY A 19 -29.57 -10.66 -5.94
C GLY A 19 -28.17 -10.82 -5.36
N MET A 20 -27.80 -12.02 -4.91
CA MET A 20 -26.43 -12.31 -4.47
C MET A 20 -25.42 -12.22 -5.63
N GLN A 21 -25.76 -12.77 -6.80
CA GLN A 21 -24.91 -12.65 -8.00
C GLN A 21 -24.75 -11.19 -8.44
N ASP A 22 -25.82 -10.40 -8.39
CA ASP A 22 -25.79 -8.97 -8.73
C ASP A 22 -24.90 -8.19 -7.76
N ALA A 23 -24.93 -8.53 -6.47
CA ALA A 23 -24.05 -7.94 -5.46
C ALA A 23 -22.57 -8.27 -5.74
N ILE A 24 -22.25 -9.53 -6.07
CA ILE A 24 -20.90 -9.95 -6.47
C ILE A 24 -20.44 -9.18 -7.71
N ALA A 25 -21.27 -9.15 -8.75
CA ALA A 25 -20.95 -8.48 -10.01
C ALA A 25 -20.70 -6.97 -9.81
N LYS A 26 -21.53 -6.32 -8.98
CA LYS A 26 -21.37 -4.91 -8.63
C LYS A 26 -20.08 -4.65 -7.86
N THR A 27 -19.75 -5.46 -6.85
CA THR A 27 -18.50 -5.33 -6.09
C THR A 27 -17.28 -5.57 -6.98
N GLN A 28 -17.33 -6.58 -7.85
CA GLN A 28 -16.28 -6.84 -8.83
C GLN A 28 -16.04 -5.62 -9.72
N ALA A 29 -17.10 -5.05 -10.30
CA ALA A 29 -17.00 -3.87 -11.17
C ALA A 29 -16.39 -2.68 -10.43
N ALA A 30 -16.81 -2.41 -9.19
CA ALA A 30 -16.26 -1.35 -8.36
C ALA A 30 -14.77 -1.56 -8.05
N MET A 31 -14.37 -2.78 -7.72
CA MET A 31 -12.97 -3.11 -7.42
C MET A 31 -12.08 -3.00 -8.65
N LEU A 32 -12.54 -3.42 -9.84
CA LEU A 32 -11.81 -3.23 -11.08
C LEU A 32 -11.64 -1.74 -11.42
N LEU A 33 -12.68 -0.94 -11.20
CA LEU A 33 -12.62 0.50 -11.40
C LEU A 33 -11.62 1.16 -10.42
N GLU A 34 -11.54 0.71 -9.18
CA GLU A 34 -10.54 1.21 -8.22
C GLU A 34 -9.11 0.81 -8.61
N VAL A 35 -8.90 -0.42 -9.11
CA VAL A 35 -7.61 -0.83 -9.68
C VAL A 35 -7.20 0.09 -10.82
N GLN A 36 -8.12 0.34 -11.76
CA GLN A 36 -7.89 1.22 -12.90
C GLN A 36 -7.58 2.65 -12.46
N ARG A 37 -8.36 3.20 -11.52
CA ARG A 37 -8.15 4.54 -10.95
C ARG A 37 -6.77 4.67 -10.31
N GLN A 38 -6.36 3.67 -9.53
CA GLN A 38 -5.02 3.64 -8.94
C GLN A 38 -3.92 3.58 -9.98
N TYR A 39 -4.10 2.77 -11.03
CA TYR A 39 -3.15 2.69 -12.14
C TYR A 39 -2.97 4.06 -12.80
N GLU A 40 -4.05 4.68 -13.26
CA GLU A 40 -3.98 5.96 -13.97
C GLU A 40 -3.42 7.07 -13.09
N SER A 41 -3.77 7.09 -11.80
CA SER A 41 -3.21 8.07 -10.87
C SER A 41 -1.70 7.92 -10.74
N LYS A 42 -1.20 6.68 -10.62
CA LYS A 42 0.23 6.41 -10.52
C LYS A 42 0.95 6.70 -11.83
N GLU A 43 0.35 6.33 -12.96
CA GLU A 43 0.87 6.61 -14.30
C GLU A 43 1.03 8.11 -14.52
N ARG A 44 0.02 8.92 -14.18
CA ARG A 44 0.09 10.39 -14.28
C ARG A 44 1.26 10.97 -13.47
N VAL A 45 1.46 10.49 -12.24
CA VAL A 45 2.57 10.94 -11.40
C VAL A 45 3.92 10.54 -12.00
N LEU A 46 4.06 9.29 -12.45
CA LEU A 46 5.28 8.80 -13.10
C LEU A 46 5.59 9.61 -14.37
N HIS A 47 4.59 9.82 -15.22
CA HIS A 47 4.74 10.60 -16.44
C HIS A 47 5.15 12.04 -16.14
N SER A 48 4.54 12.68 -15.14
CA SER A 48 4.94 14.02 -14.70
C SER A 48 6.39 14.06 -14.22
N GLN A 49 6.84 13.05 -13.46
CA GLN A 49 8.24 12.94 -13.05
C GLN A 49 9.18 12.78 -14.25
N LEU A 50 8.82 11.95 -15.24
CA LEU A 50 9.60 11.76 -16.47
C LEU A 50 9.70 13.03 -17.30
N VAL A 51 8.61 13.80 -17.44
CA VAL A 51 8.61 15.10 -18.13
C VAL A 51 9.49 16.11 -17.42
N ASN A 52 9.47 16.15 -16.08
CA ASN A 52 10.35 17.03 -15.32
C ASN A 52 11.82 16.64 -15.50
N LEU A 53 12.14 15.34 -15.45
CA LEU A 53 13.49 14.84 -15.70
C LEU A 53 13.97 15.16 -17.12
N SER A 54 13.12 14.95 -18.13
CA SER A 54 13.48 15.24 -19.52
C SER A 54 13.76 16.72 -19.77
N GLY A 55 13.14 17.63 -19.01
CA GLY A 55 13.48 19.05 -19.04
C GLY A 55 14.84 19.40 -18.41
N VAL A 56 15.26 18.69 -17.36
CA VAL A 56 16.51 18.97 -16.63
C VAL A 56 17.74 18.37 -17.33
N ILE A 57 17.59 17.21 -17.98
CA ILE A 57 18.71 16.49 -18.63
C ILE A 57 19.47 17.36 -19.65
N PRO A 58 18.84 18.09 -20.59
CA PRO A 58 19.55 18.93 -21.55
C PRO A 58 20.35 20.06 -20.89
N VAL A 59 19.80 20.65 -19.82
CA VAL A 59 20.47 21.72 -19.06
C VAL A 59 21.73 21.17 -18.39
N LEU A 60 21.63 19.99 -17.77
CA LEU A 60 22.76 19.31 -17.16
C LEU A 60 23.83 18.95 -18.20
N GLN A 61 23.43 18.37 -19.34
CA GLN A 61 24.32 18.04 -20.45
C GLN A 61 25.05 19.27 -20.98
N ALA A 62 24.34 20.39 -21.17
CA ALA A 62 24.94 21.64 -21.63
C ALA A 62 25.99 22.17 -20.64
N HIS A 63 25.73 22.13 -19.34
CA HIS A 63 26.71 22.50 -18.32
C HIS A 63 27.94 21.61 -18.32
N LEU A 64 27.76 20.28 -18.45
CA LEU A 64 28.87 19.34 -18.50
C LEU A 64 29.74 19.55 -19.74
N VAL A 65 29.12 19.75 -20.92
CA VAL A 65 29.85 20.07 -22.15
C VAL A 65 30.63 21.36 -21.99
N LEU A 66 30.02 22.42 -21.45
CA LEU A 66 30.69 23.70 -21.23
C LEU A 66 31.89 23.57 -20.29
N CYS A 67 31.74 22.85 -19.17
CA CYS A 67 32.83 22.60 -18.22
C CYS A 67 33.97 21.79 -18.86
N HIS A 68 33.62 20.78 -19.66
CA HIS A 68 34.60 19.96 -20.38
C HIS A 68 35.36 20.79 -21.41
N THR A 69 34.65 21.54 -22.25
CA THR A 69 35.27 22.44 -23.23
C THR A 69 36.17 23.43 -22.51
N PHE A 70 35.67 24.16 -21.51
CA PHE A 70 36.46 25.12 -20.73
C PHE A 70 37.75 24.50 -20.20
N SER A 71 37.68 23.33 -19.57
CA SER A 71 38.86 22.66 -19.00
C SER A 71 39.90 22.27 -20.05
N ASN A 72 39.49 22.02 -21.30
CA ASN A 72 40.40 21.63 -22.38
C ASN A 72 41.05 22.83 -23.09
N ILE A 73 40.35 23.96 -23.19
CA ILE A 73 40.84 25.16 -23.92
C ILE A 73 41.35 26.28 -23.01
N ALA A 74 41.07 26.25 -21.71
CA ALA A 74 41.51 27.29 -20.80
C ALA A 74 43.03 27.30 -20.64
N THR A 75 43.61 28.50 -20.72
CA THR A 75 44.99 28.70 -20.29
C THR A 75 45.12 28.47 -18.77
N LYS A 76 46.33 28.16 -18.29
CA LYS A 76 46.59 27.95 -16.84
C LYS A 76 46.04 29.07 -15.96
N PHE A 77 46.15 30.32 -16.41
CA PHE A 77 45.68 31.49 -15.67
C PHE A 77 44.15 31.55 -15.64
N GLN A 78 43.50 31.43 -16.80
CA GLN A 78 42.03 31.43 -16.91
C GLN A 78 41.40 30.27 -16.14
N PHE A 79 42.05 29.09 -16.14
CA PHE A 79 41.60 27.95 -15.37
C PHE A 79 41.60 28.25 -13.87
N LEU A 80 42.70 28.78 -13.32
CA LEU A 80 42.80 29.09 -11.89
C LEU A 80 41.79 30.16 -11.44
N ASP A 81 41.47 31.13 -12.29
CA ASP A 81 40.48 32.17 -11.99
C ASP A 81 39.03 31.63 -11.95
N LEU A 82 38.72 30.61 -12.76
CA LEU A 82 37.34 30.16 -12.99
C LEU A 82 37.02 28.77 -12.41
N VAL A 83 38.02 28.01 -11.97
CA VAL A 83 37.82 26.65 -11.45
C VAL A 83 36.91 26.63 -10.20
N TYR A 84 37.06 27.60 -9.30
CA TYR A 84 36.23 27.67 -8.10
C TYR A 84 34.76 28.00 -8.40
N PRO A 85 34.42 29.05 -9.17
CA PRO A 85 33.05 29.28 -9.65
C PRO A 85 32.45 28.09 -10.42
N MET A 86 33.27 27.37 -11.19
CA MET A 86 32.83 26.18 -11.93
C MET A 86 32.45 25.04 -10.97
N ILE A 87 33.30 24.75 -9.98
CA ILE A 87 33.04 23.73 -8.95
C ILE A 87 31.81 24.10 -8.12
N ASP A 88 31.64 25.37 -7.74
CA ASP A 88 30.45 25.82 -7.00
C ASP A 88 29.18 25.59 -7.80
N ARG A 89 29.18 25.93 -9.10
CA ARG A 89 28.02 25.68 -9.97
C ARG A 89 27.73 24.18 -10.12
N LEU A 90 28.75 23.34 -10.28
CA LEU A 90 28.58 21.88 -10.36
C LEU A 90 28.06 21.30 -9.04
N THR A 91 28.51 21.83 -7.90
CA THR A 91 28.03 21.47 -6.57
C THR A 91 26.56 21.85 -6.37
N CYS A 92 26.16 23.06 -6.77
CA CYS A 92 24.76 23.48 -6.74
C CYS A 92 23.88 22.57 -7.61
N ILE A 93 24.39 22.13 -8.77
CA ILE A 93 23.68 21.21 -9.67
C ILE A 93 23.56 19.81 -9.06
N SER A 94 24.59 19.30 -8.38
CA SER A 94 24.51 17.98 -7.73
C SER A 94 23.48 17.95 -6.59
N GLN A 95 23.25 19.09 -5.94
CA GLN A 95 22.20 19.26 -4.93
C GLN A 95 20.78 19.37 -5.50
N LEU A 96 20.63 19.62 -6.81
CA LEU A 96 19.34 19.56 -7.50
C LEU A 96 18.87 18.11 -7.76
N SER A 97 19.57 17.09 -7.22
CA SER A 97 19.26 15.69 -7.46
C SER A 97 17.78 15.42 -7.19
N GLN A 98 17.02 15.24 -8.26
CA GLN A 98 15.67 14.74 -8.18
C GLN A 98 15.71 13.34 -7.55
N PRO A 99 14.64 12.90 -6.88
CA PRO A 99 14.61 11.59 -6.24
C PRO A 99 15.03 10.51 -7.25
N ILE A 100 16.19 9.88 -7.02
CA ILE A 100 16.74 8.81 -7.88
C ILE A 100 15.79 7.59 -7.88
N ARG A 101 14.92 7.52 -6.86
CA ARG A 101 13.89 6.49 -6.72
C ARG A 101 12.52 7.14 -6.85
N PRO A 102 11.58 6.53 -7.61
CA PRO A 102 10.20 6.98 -7.66
C PRO A 102 9.67 7.19 -6.23
N LEU A 103 9.17 8.40 -5.96
CA LEU A 103 8.68 8.78 -4.62
C LEU A 103 7.47 7.94 -4.17
N GLN A 104 6.82 7.24 -5.12
CA GLN A 104 5.67 6.40 -4.88
C GLN A 104 5.91 4.97 -5.41
N SER A 105 5.41 3.99 -4.66
CA SER A 105 5.40 2.59 -5.07
C SER A 105 4.49 2.38 -6.27
N SER A 106 4.92 1.55 -7.22
CA SER A 106 4.08 1.06 -8.33
C SER A 106 3.03 0.03 -7.89
N GLN A 107 3.04 -0.39 -6.63
CA GLN A 107 2.15 -1.43 -6.15
C GLN A 107 0.70 -0.96 -6.13
N ILE A 108 -0.18 -1.73 -6.78
CA ILE A 108 -1.63 -1.58 -6.67
C ILE A 108 -2.11 -2.55 -5.60
N LYS A 109 -2.87 -2.04 -4.63
CA LYS A 109 -3.47 -2.85 -3.57
C LYS A 109 -4.94 -2.48 -3.46
N THR A 110 -5.77 -3.49 -3.34
CA THR A 110 -7.19 -3.35 -3.04
C THR A 110 -7.53 -4.18 -1.82
N ASN A 111 -8.60 -3.79 -1.15
CA ASN A 111 -9.21 -4.49 -0.03
C ASN A 111 -10.30 -5.47 -0.51
N TYR A 112 -10.14 -6.06 -1.70
CA TYR A 112 -11.19 -6.85 -2.37
C TYR A 112 -11.82 -7.91 -1.46
N LYS A 113 -11.04 -8.60 -0.63
CA LYS A 113 -11.56 -9.61 0.30
C LYS A 113 -12.58 -9.04 1.29
N SER A 114 -12.31 -7.87 1.86
CA SER A 114 -13.26 -7.25 2.81
C SER A 114 -14.48 -6.70 2.08
N GLU A 115 -14.31 -6.11 0.89
CA GLU A 115 -15.41 -5.57 0.09
C GLU A 115 -16.39 -6.66 -0.35
N PHE A 116 -15.88 -7.81 -0.78
CA PHE A 116 -16.72 -8.98 -1.08
C PHE A 116 -17.38 -9.55 0.17
N ALA A 117 -16.67 -9.63 1.30
CA ALA A 117 -17.26 -10.09 2.55
C ALA A 117 -18.42 -9.19 2.99
N GLN A 118 -18.26 -7.87 2.86
CA GLN A 118 -19.28 -6.88 3.21
C GLN A 118 -20.47 -6.93 2.25
N SER A 119 -20.24 -7.05 0.93
CA SER A 119 -21.35 -7.13 -0.03
C SER A 119 -22.17 -8.41 0.07
N LEU A 120 -21.56 -9.48 0.60
CA LEU A 120 -22.19 -10.77 0.83
C LEU A 120 -22.84 -10.92 2.21
N GLU A 121 -22.53 -10.04 3.19
CA GLU A 121 -23.09 -10.09 4.55
C GLU A 121 -24.64 -10.22 4.58
N PRO A 122 -25.42 -9.51 3.74
CA PRO A 122 -26.88 -9.63 3.75
C PRO A 122 -27.41 -10.99 3.28
N TRP A 123 -26.61 -11.74 2.52
CA TRP A 123 -27.01 -13.01 1.89
C TRP A 123 -26.56 -14.21 2.72
N ILE A 124 -25.36 -14.15 3.30
CA ILE A 124 -24.74 -15.28 4.01
C ILE A 124 -24.93 -15.16 5.54
N GLY A 125 -25.39 -13.98 6.01
CA GLY A 125 -25.50 -13.67 7.44
C GLY A 125 -24.15 -13.33 8.07
N LYS A 126 -24.18 -12.89 9.33
CA LYS A 126 -22.96 -12.63 10.10
C LYS A 126 -22.20 -13.94 10.33
N PRO A 127 -20.86 -13.96 10.23
CA PRO A 127 -20.08 -15.14 10.60
C PRO A 127 -20.49 -15.61 12.00
N LEU A 128 -20.88 -16.87 12.13
CA LEU A 128 -21.23 -17.48 13.40
C LEU A 128 -20.03 -17.30 14.36
N PRO A 129 -20.24 -16.91 15.63
CA PRO A 129 -19.16 -16.86 16.61
C PRO A 129 -18.46 -18.23 16.65
N PRO A 130 -17.12 -18.26 16.79
CA PRO A 130 -16.39 -19.51 16.90
C PRO A 130 -16.98 -20.36 18.04
N PRO A 131 -17.12 -21.69 17.87
CA PRO A 131 -17.66 -22.55 18.91
C PRO A 131 -16.82 -22.39 20.19
N PRO A 132 -17.46 -22.34 21.38
CA PRO A 132 -16.71 -22.29 22.63
C PRO A 132 -15.85 -23.55 22.70
N ASN A 133 -14.53 -23.37 22.79
CA ASN A 133 -13.59 -24.44 23.09
C ASN A 133 -14.03 -25.09 24.42
N THR A 134 -14.66 -26.25 24.34
CA THR A 134 -14.83 -27.19 25.45
C THR A 134 -13.45 -27.74 25.77
N ASN A 135 -12.67 -26.98 26.55
CA ASN A 135 -11.52 -27.43 27.35
C ASN A 135 -11.03 -26.27 28.22
N ALA A 136 -11.80 -25.93 29.24
CA ALA A 136 -11.33 -25.18 30.41
C ALA A 136 -11.99 -25.78 31.67
N PRO A 137 -11.24 -26.10 32.73
CA PRO A 137 -11.77 -26.70 33.96
C PRO A 137 -12.61 -25.69 34.77
N PRO A 138 -13.50 -26.15 35.66
CA PRO A 138 -14.52 -25.31 36.26
C PRO A 138 -13.91 -24.38 37.32
N GLN A 139 -14.08 -23.07 37.16
CA GLN A 139 -13.91 -22.11 38.24
C GLN A 139 -15.30 -21.66 38.73
N GLY A 140 -15.44 -21.71 40.05
CA GLY A 140 -16.69 -21.57 40.78
C GLY A 140 -17.31 -20.17 40.79
N GLU A 141 -18.47 -20.16 41.43
CA GLU A 141 -19.47 -19.12 41.60
C GLU A 141 -18.92 -17.79 42.16
N ASN A 142 -19.36 -16.66 41.57
CA ASN A 142 -20.08 -15.59 42.28
C ASN A 142 -20.42 -14.40 41.36
N PRO A 143 -21.65 -13.86 41.41
CA PRO A 143 -22.00 -12.57 40.82
C PRO A 143 -22.34 -11.54 41.90
N GLN A 144 -21.53 -10.49 42.09
CA GLN A 144 -22.04 -9.14 42.38
C GLN A 144 -20.96 -8.06 42.50
N ASP A 145 -21.37 -6.88 42.04
CA ASP A 145 -20.96 -5.52 42.41
C ASP A 145 -19.97 -4.70 41.54
N ALA A 146 -20.54 -3.54 41.17
CA ALA A 146 -19.98 -2.20 41.15
C ALA A 146 -19.19 -1.69 39.94
N ALA A 147 -19.91 -0.89 39.17
CA ALA A 147 -19.56 0.39 38.56
C ALA A 147 -18.13 0.96 38.67
N ALA A 148 -17.75 1.56 37.53
CA ALA A 148 -16.86 2.72 37.33
C ALA A 148 -15.35 2.51 37.51
N GLN A 149 -14.62 2.60 36.38
CA GLN A 149 -13.55 3.59 36.21
C GLN A 149 -13.04 3.65 34.76
N ALA A 150 -12.90 4.88 34.28
CA ALA A 150 -12.28 5.26 33.01
C ALA A 150 -10.80 4.85 32.93
N LYS A 151 -10.30 4.56 31.72
CA LYS A 151 -9.06 5.17 31.14
C LYS A 151 -8.71 4.56 29.79
N LYS A 152 -8.26 5.44 28.88
CA LYS A 152 -7.66 5.17 27.57
C LYS A 152 -6.47 4.21 27.69
N SER A 153 -6.34 3.24 26.79
CA SER A 153 -5.04 2.69 26.43
C SER A 153 -5.01 2.15 25.00
N ILE A 154 -4.15 2.77 24.20
CA ILE A 154 -3.63 2.33 22.91
C ILE A 154 -3.09 0.91 23.03
N THR A 155 -3.64 -0.05 22.29
CA THR A 155 -3.06 -1.39 22.18
C THR A 155 -2.03 -1.40 21.05
N LYS A 156 -0.77 -1.33 21.48
CA LYS A 156 0.42 -1.64 20.67
C LYS A 156 0.27 -3.00 19.98
N LEU A 157 0.63 -2.99 18.71
CA LEU A 157 0.94 -4.15 17.88
C LEU A 157 1.86 -5.12 18.66
N LYS A 158 1.36 -6.31 18.98
CA LYS A 158 2.19 -7.40 19.52
C LYS A 158 3.13 -7.84 18.40
N SER A 159 4.43 -7.72 18.67
CA SER A 159 5.54 -8.26 17.89
C SER A 159 5.29 -9.76 17.64
N LEU A 160 5.33 -10.16 16.37
CA LEU A 160 5.38 -11.57 15.99
C LEU A 160 6.73 -12.13 16.43
N ASP A 161 6.65 -13.07 17.37
CA ASP A 161 7.34 -14.36 17.38
C ASP A 161 8.78 -14.38 16.82
N ASP A 162 9.76 -14.22 17.72
CA ASP A 162 11.15 -14.60 17.49
C ASP A 162 11.23 -16.13 17.46
N GLY A 163 10.95 -16.71 16.30
CA GLY A 163 10.98 -18.14 16.09
C GLY A 163 12.38 -18.75 16.24
N GLN A 164 12.41 -20.03 16.57
CA GLN A 164 13.60 -20.89 16.72
C GLN A 164 14.61 -20.81 15.57
N PHE A 165 14.16 -20.37 14.38
CA PHE A 165 14.99 -20.15 13.20
C PHE A 165 15.85 -18.86 13.30
N THR A 166 15.32 -17.77 13.83
CA THR A 166 16.04 -16.49 13.99
C THR A 166 17.20 -16.62 14.97
N SER A 167 17.05 -17.48 16.00
CA SER A 167 18.13 -17.84 16.92
C SER A 167 19.26 -18.63 16.22
N HIS A 168 18.93 -19.46 15.23
CA HIS A 168 19.93 -20.28 14.55
C HIS A 168 20.86 -19.43 13.66
N CYS A 169 20.31 -18.43 12.97
CA CYS A 169 21.08 -17.55 12.08
C CYS A 169 22.10 -16.66 12.82
N ARG A 170 21.81 -16.19 14.06
CA ARG A 170 22.75 -15.35 14.82
C ARG A 170 24.04 -16.08 15.21
N THR A 171 24.02 -17.42 15.28
CA THR A 171 25.19 -18.21 15.69
C THR A 171 26.35 -18.12 14.68
N PHE A 172 26.06 -17.80 13.43
CA PHE A 172 27.06 -17.67 12.36
C PHE A 172 27.57 -16.24 12.15
N GLU A 173 26.94 -15.24 12.77
CA GLU A 173 27.32 -13.83 12.61
C GLU A 173 28.39 -13.40 13.63
N ASN A 174 28.61 -14.21 14.68
CA ASN A 174 29.59 -13.97 15.73
C ASN A 174 30.83 -14.90 15.67
N GLN A 175 31.13 -15.50 14.51
CA GLN A 175 32.38 -16.22 14.26
C GLN A 175 33.27 -15.47 13.27
#